data_AF-A0A4R3VYP0-F1
#
_entry.id   AF-A0A4R3VYP0-F1
#
_cell.length_a   1.000
_cell.length_b   1.000
_cell.length_c   1.000
_cell.angle_alpha   90.00
_cell.angle_beta   90.00
_cell.angle_gamma   90.00
#
_symmetry.space_group_name_H-M   'P 1'
#
loop_
_entity.id
_entity.type
_entity.pdbx_description
1 polymer ?
#
loop_
_entity_poly.entity_id
_entity_poly.type
_entity_poly.pdbx_seq_one_letter_code
_entity_poly.pdbx_strand_id
1 'polypeptide(L)'
;MIAIGRSFGMKVNAEAFEKLLFLMPLSILHKYADDPHKLESVLFGIGGFLELSTKKVDNYYADLQKEFRYLKQLHQLPVLDVHEWKYMRMRPYNFPTHRLAQFVGLIAKRLQWFEFVKQASLDEVVSDLENIAASSYWSTHFHFRQPSKLHSTKLTKEFIQHILLNAYVPLLFTYGDYIGQAAMKNKALEWLQQLPAEKNNIMKRYAHRGYEATSASESQALLHLYKNYCSRKKCLDCAIGYRILSG
;
A
#
# COMPACT_ATOMS: atom_id res chain seq x y z
N MET A 1 -0.20 -5.38 9.35
CA MET A 1 -1.27 -4.87 8.47
C MET A 1 -1.22 -3.37 8.27
N ILE A 2 -1.08 -2.56 9.33
CA ILE A 2 -1.06 -1.08 9.24
C ILE A 2 -0.08 -0.55 8.20
N ALA A 3 1.19 -0.98 8.25
CA ALA A 3 2.22 -0.54 7.30
C ALA A 3 1.87 -0.88 5.83
N ILE A 4 1.23 -2.02 5.56
CA ILE A 4 0.77 -2.37 4.22
C ILE A 4 -0.39 -1.46 3.80
N GLY A 5 -1.38 -1.25 4.69
CA GLY A 5 -2.47 -0.33 4.40
C GLY A 5 -1.97 1.07 4.06
N ARG A 6 -0.99 1.58 4.83
CA ARG A 6 -0.33 2.86 4.53
C ARG A 6 0.27 2.87 3.12
N SER A 7 0.98 1.80 2.72
CA SER A 7 1.49 1.66 1.34
C SER A 7 0.37 1.64 0.30
N PHE A 8 -0.77 1.02 0.59
CA PHE A 8 -1.93 1.05 -0.31
C PHE A 8 -2.55 2.44 -0.47
N GLY A 9 -2.52 3.24 0.60
CA GLY A 9 -2.91 4.64 0.56
C GLY A 9 -1.92 5.56 -0.15
N MET A 10 -0.71 5.06 -0.45
CA MET A 10 0.40 5.85 -0.97
C MET A 10 0.60 7.15 -0.16
N LYS A 11 1.20 8.18 -0.74
CA LYS A 11 1.41 9.46 -0.03
C LYS A 11 0.10 10.15 0.42
N VAL A 12 -0.97 10.05 -0.37
CA VAL A 12 -2.15 10.91 -0.21
C VAL A 12 -3.15 10.36 0.81
N ASN A 13 -3.38 9.05 0.79
CA ASN A 13 -4.37 8.36 1.62
C ASN A 13 -3.73 7.41 2.65
N ALA A 14 -2.40 7.42 2.85
CA ALA A 14 -1.74 6.54 3.84
C ALA A 14 -2.37 6.66 5.24
N GLU A 15 -2.63 7.88 5.70
CA GLU A 15 -3.24 8.14 7.01
C GLU A 15 -4.69 7.63 7.08
N ALA A 16 -5.47 7.76 6.00
CA ALA A 16 -6.83 7.24 5.96
C ALA A 16 -6.86 5.70 6.04
N PHE A 17 -5.97 5.03 5.30
CA PHE A 17 -5.81 3.57 5.39
C PHE A 17 -5.33 3.13 6.78
N GLU A 18 -4.44 3.88 7.41
CA GLU A 18 -4.00 3.61 8.78
C GLU A 18 -5.14 3.72 9.77
N LYS A 19 -5.91 4.82 9.73
CA LYS A 19 -7.09 5.03 10.57
C LYS A 19 -8.09 3.89 10.39
N LEU A 20 -8.40 3.51 9.15
CA LEU A 20 -9.27 2.37 8.83
C LEU A 20 -8.77 1.09 9.50
N LEU A 21 -7.47 0.79 9.41
CA LEU A 21 -6.90 -0.43 9.98
C LEU A 21 -6.80 -0.41 11.50
N PHE A 22 -6.66 0.75 12.13
CA PHE A 22 -6.76 0.88 13.60
C PHE A 22 -8.18 0.62 14.09
N LEU A 23 -9.18 1.00 13.32
CA LEU A 23 -10.59 0.74 13.61
C LEU A 23 -11.01 -0.71 13.34
N MET A 24 -10.23 -1.47 12.57
CA MET A 24 -10.55 -2.81 12.14
C MET A 24 -10.14 -3.86 13.17
N PRO A 25 -11.08 -4.57 13.83
CA PRO A 25 -10.72 -5.64 14.75
C PRO A 25 -10.13 -6.82 13.97
N LEU A 26 -8.95 -7.27 14.38
CA LEU A 26 -8.25 -8.37 13.69
C LEU A 26 -9.07 -9.68 13.71
N SER A 27 -9.82 -9.93 14.78
CA SER A 27 -10.72 -11.09 14.90
C SER A 27 -11.79 -11.12 13.80
N ILE A 28 -12.29 -9.95 13.37
CA ILE A 28 -13.28 -9.83 12.29
C ILE A 28 -12.64 -10.13 10.93
N LEU A 29 -11.42 -9.65 10.69
CA LEU A 29 -10.66 -10.00 9.47
C LEU A 29 -10.43 -11.51 9.37
N HIS A 30 -10.05 -12.18 10.47
CA HIS A 30 -9.90 -13.64 10.49
C HIS A 30 -11.23 -14.36 10.27
N LYS A 31 -12.30 -13.89 10.91
CA LYS A 31 -13.63 -14.51 10.82
C LYS A 31 -14.19 -14.51 9.39
N TYR A 32 -13.88 -13.49 8.60
CA TYR A 32 -14.41 -13.30 7.26
C TYR A 32 -13.35 -13.39 6.15
N ALA A 33 -12.17 -13.94 6.45
CA ALA A 33 -11.07 -14.04 5.49
C ALA A 33 -11.46 -14.80 4.22
N ASP A 34 -12.25 -15.87 4.38
CA ASP A 34 -12.69 -16.75 3.29
C ASP A 34 -14.00 -16.28 2.60
N ASP A 35 -14.55 -15.14 3.01
CA ASP A 35 -15.76 -14.55 2.43
C ASP A 35 -15.44 -13.15 1.88
N PRO A 36 -14.98 -13.06 0.61
CA PRO A 36 -14.59 -11.78 0.01
C PRO A 36 -15.70 -10.74 0.03
N HIS A 37 -16.97 -11.15 -0.08
CA HIS A 37 -18.10 -10.23 -0.05
C HIS A 37 -18.27 -9.59 1.33
N LYS A 38 -18.21 -10.40 2.40
CA LYS A 38 -18.23 -9.85 3.78
C LYS A 38 -16.99 -9.03 4.10
N LEU A 39 -15.82 -9.46 3.61
CA LEU A 39 -14.59 -8.71 3.83
C LEU A 39 -14.63 -7.34 3.14
N GLU A 40 -15.15 -7.27 1.90
CA GLU A 40 -15.43 -6.01 1.22
C GLU A 40 -16.45 -5.16 1.98
N SER A 41 -17.57 -5.75 2.42
CA SER A 41 -18.62 -4.99 3.11
C SER A 41 -18.10 -4.38 4.41
N VAL A 42 -17.29 -5.10 5.17
CA VAL A 42 -16.65 -4.61 6.40
C VAL A 42 -15.62 -3.51 6.10
N LEU A 43 -14.70 -3.71 5.16
CA LEU A 43 -13.65 -2.71 4.87
C LEU A 43 -14.22 -1.43 4.25
N PHE A 44 -15.14 -1.54 3.29
CA PHE A 44 -15.80 -0.36 2.70
C PHE A 44 -16.75 0.32 3.68
N GLY A 45 -17.44 -0.47 4.51
CA GLY A 45 -18.35 0.02 5.53
C GLY A 45 -17.66 0.80 6.62
N ILE A 46 -16.60 0.24 7.24
CA ILE A 46 -15.78 0.95 8.23
C ILE A 46 -15.12 2.17 7.57
N GLY A 47 -14.77 2.09 6.28
CA GLY A 47 -14.28 3.25 5.52
C GLY A 47 -15.31 4.35 5.28
N GLY A 48 -16.58 4.17 5.64
CA GLY A 48 -17.64 5.16 5.42
C GLY A 48 -18.18 5.19 3.98
N PHE A 49 -17.71 4.32 3.10
CA PHE A 49 -18.10 4.32 1.69
C PHE A 49 -19.53 3.81 1.46
N LEU A 50 -20.08 3.04 2.41
CA LEU A 50 -21.40 2.40 2.30
C LEU A 50 -22.52 3.20 3.01
N GLU A 51 -22.21 4.37 3.58
CA GLU A 51 -23.20 5.24 4.23
C GLU A 51 -23.75 6.31 3.26
N LEU A 52 -23.32 6.30 1.99
CA LEU A 52 -23.78 7.28 1.00
C LEU A 52 -25.28 7.07 0.70
N SER A 53 -26.08 8.08 0.99
CA SER A 53 -27.51 8.14 0.64
C SER A 53 -27.67 8.62 -0.81
N THR A 54 -27.25 7.82 -1.80
CA THR A 54 -27.48 8.18 -3.21
C THR A 54 -28.76 7.54 -3.72
N LYS A 55 -29.59 8.33 -4.42
CA LYS A 55 -30.89 7.89 -4.99
C LYS A 55 -30.77 6.83 -6.10
N LYS A 56 -29.55 6.55 -6.58
CA LYS A 56 -29.22 5.49 -7.54
C LYS A 56 -27.95 4.80 -7.06
N VAL A 57 -28.08 3.59 -6.57
CA VAL A 57 -26.98 2.67 -6.27
C VAL A 57 -27.21 1.41 -7.09
N ASP A 58 -26.16 0.80 -7.59
CA ASP A 58 -26.26 -0.49 -8.28
C ASP A 58 -26.49 -1.63 -7.25
N ASN A 59 -26.82 -2.82 -7.76
CA ASN A 59 -27.11 -3.98 -6.91
C ASN A 59 -25.89 -4.37 -6.07
N TYR A 60 -24.68 -4.27 -6.61
CA TYR A 60 -23.45 -4.64 -5.89
C TYR A 60 -23.25 -3.77 -4.65
N TYR A 61 -23.39 -2.46 -4.77
CA TYR A 61 -23.34 -1.54 -3.66
C TYR A 61 -24.47 -1.80 -2.65
N ALA A 62 -25.69 -2.03 -3.13
CA ALA A 62 -26.84 -2.30 -2.26
C ALA A 62 -26.64 -3.57 -1.41
N ASP A 63 -26.07 -4.62 -2.00
CA ASP A 63 -25.75 -5.86 -1.33
C ASP A 63 -24.66 -5.66 -0.25
N LEU A 64 -23.56 -4.98 -0.60
CA LEU A 64 -22.52 -4.63 0.37
C LEU A 64 -23.07 -3.78 1.52
N GLN A 65 -23.91 -2.79 1.22
CA GLN A 65 -24.51 -1.92 2.24
C GLN A 65 -25.42 -2.71 3.18
N LYS A 66 -26.24 -3.61 2.65
CA LYS A 66 -27.12 -4.47 3.44
C LYS A 66 -26.30 -5.37 4.37
N GLU A 67 -25.28 -6.03 3.83
CA GLU A 67 -24.40 -6.91 4.60
C GLU A 67 -23.65 -6.12 5.68
N PHE A 68 -23.09 -4.95 5.35
CA PHE A 68 -22.40 -4.12 6.32
C PHE A 68 -23.31 -3.64 7.45
N ARG A 69 -24.55 -3.23 7.17
CA ARG A 69 -25.50 -2.82 8.22
C ARG A 69 -25.74 -3.93 9.24
N TYR A 70 -25.88 -5.17 8.77
CA TYR A 70 -26.01 -6.34 9.64
C TYR A 70 -24.73 -6.55 10.47
N LEU A 71 -23.56 -6.60 9.83
CA LEU A 71 -22.28 -6.84 10.50
C LEU A 71 -21.90 -5.71 11.48
N LYS A 72 -22.24 -4.47 11.15
CA LYS A 72 -22.05 -3.29 11.99
C LYS A 72 -22.83 -3.41 13.30
N GLN A 73 -24.09 -3.85 13.25
CA GLN A 73 -24.88 -4.10 14.46
C GLN A 73 -24.36 -5.30 15.23
N LEU A 74 -24.05 -6.40 14.54
CA LEU A 74 -23.58 -7.65 15.15
C LEU A 74 -22.27 -7.48 15.92
N HIS A 75 -21.34 -6.67 15.39
CA HIS A 75 -19.98 -6.52 15.93
C HIS A 75 -19.68 -5.11 16.45
N GLN A 76 -20.66 -4.21 16.49
CA GLN A 76 -20.51 -2.81 16.90
C GLN A 76 -19.38 -2.10 16.14
N LEU A 77 -19.34 -2.28 14.82
CA LEU A 77 -18.23 -1.78 14.00
C LEU A 77 -18.25 -0.23 13.92
N PRO A 78 -17.10 0.43 14.11
CA PRO A 78 -16.98 1.87 13.93
C PRO A 78 -17.07 2.25 12.46
N VAL A 79 -17.32 3.53 12.18
CA VAL A 79 -17.31 4.07 10.81
C VAL A 79 -16.46 5.33 10.77
N LEU A 80 -15.52 5.36 9.83
CA LEU A 80 -14.69 6.51 9.51
C LEU A 80 -15.49 7.52 8.69
N ASP A 81 -15.21 8.80 8.87
CA ASP A 81 -15.75 9.83 8.00
C ASP A 81 -15.22 9.65 6.56
N VAL A 82 -16.14 9.61 5.59
CA VAL A 82 -15.80 9.48 4.17
C VAL A 82 -14.89 10.61 3.66
N HIS A 83 -14.90 11.78 4.32
CA HIS A 83 -14.05 12.93 3.98
C HIS A 83 -12.56 12.71 4.25
N GLU A 84 -12.19 11.69 5.02
CA GLU A 84 -10.79 11.28 5.22
C GLU A 84 -10.16 10.80 3.89
N TRP A 85 -10.99 10.33 2.96
CA TRP A 85 -10.55 9.78 1.68
C TRP A 85 -10.48 10.85 0.59
N LYS A 86 -9.26 11.10 0.12
CA LYS A 86 -8.97 12.11 -0.89
C LYS A 86 -8.99 11.48 -2.28
N TYR A 87 -9.67 12.14 -3.22
CA TYR A 87 -9.71 11.78 -4.65
C TYR A 87 -9.09 12.85 -5.55
N MET A 88 -9.03 14.10 -5.10
CA MET A 88 -8.65 15.25 -5.92
C MET A 88 -7.23 15.09 -6.49
N ARG A 89 -7.07 15.34 -7.80
CA ARG A 89 -5.79 15.25 -8.55
C ARG A 89 -5.14 13.85 -8.56
N MET A 90 -5.89 12.80 -8.22
CA MET A 90 -5.43 11.42 -8.31
C MET A 90 -5.79 10.81 -9.66
N ARG A 91 -4.99 9.84 -10.11
CA ARG A 91 -5.36 8.97 -11.24
C ARG A 91 -6.35 7.91 -10.76
N PRO A 92 -7.31 7.46 -11.60
CA PRO A 92 -8.35 6.50 -11.18
C PRO A 92 -7.83 5.23 -10.51
N TYR A 93 -6.75 4.62 -11.01
CA TYR A 93 -6.12 3.45 -10.39
C TYR A 93 -5.61 3.67 -8.96
N ASN A 94 -5.38 4.92 -8.57
CA ASN A 94 -4.94 5.29 -7.21
C ASN A 94 -6.11 5.77 -6.34
N PHE A 95 -7.34 5.75 -6.82
CA PHE A 95 -8.49 6.11 -6.01
C PHE A 95 -8.59 5.17 -4.79
N PRO A 96 -8.95 5.71 -3.62
CA PRO A 96 -8.95 4.93 -2.39
C PRO A 96 -9.92 3.76 -2.45
N THR A 97 -11.07 3.89 -3.13
CA THR A 97 -11.99 2.78 -3.36
C THR A 97 -11.36 1.62 -4.13
N HIS A 98 -10.70 1.91 -5.25
CA HIS A 98 -10.02 0.89 -6.04
C HIS A 98 -8.84 0.27 -5.28
N ARG A 99 -8.05 1.08 -4.56
CA ARG A 99 -6.94 0.59 -3.72
C ARG A 99 -7.45 -0.26 -2.56
N LEU A 100 -8.56 0.12 -1.93
CA LEU A 100 -9.16 -0.65 -0.85
C LEU A 100 -9.69 -1.99 -1.36
N ALA A 101 -10.29 -2.04 -2.55
CA ALA A 101 -10.71 -3.28 -3.18
C ALA A 101 -9.53 -4.24 -3.45
N GLN A 102 -8.40 -3.70 -3.94
CA GLN A 102 -7.19 -4.50 -4.13
C GLN A 102 -6.59 -4.97 -2.80
N PHE A 103 -6.69 -4.15 -1.76
CA PHE A 103 -6.26 -4.50 -0.41
C PHE A 103 -7.13 -5.61 0.20
N VAL A 104 -8.44 -5.62 -0.07
CA VAL A 104 -9.33 -6.75 0.26
C VAL A 104 -8.84 -8.02 -0.43
N GLY A 105 -8.50 -7.95 -1.72
CA GLY A 105 -7.92 -9.08 -2.45
C GLY A 105 -6.64 -9.63 -1.83
N LEU A 106 -5.76 -8.75 -1.33
CA LEU A 106 -4.56 -9.15 -0.57
C LEU A 106 -4.92 -9.91 0.71
N ILE A 107 -5.87 -9.37 1.49
CA ILE A 107 -6.28 -9.99 2.75
C ILE A 107 -6.94 -11.35 2.51
N ALA A 108 -7.86 -11.43 1.56
CA ALA A 108 -8.57 -12.66 1.22
C ALA A 108 -7.60 -13.75 0.76
N LYS A 109 -6.57 -13.41 -0.02
CA LYS A 109 -5.57 -14.38 -0.46
C LYS A 109 -4.60 -14.78 0.65
N ARG A 110 -4.15 -13.80 1.45
CA ARG A 110 -3.03 -14.02 2.38
C ARG A 110 -3.11 -13.11 3.61
N LEU A 111 -4.06 -13.40 4.50
CA LEU A 111 -4.16 -12.69 5.78
C LEU A 111 -2.88 -12.83 6.64
N GLN A 112 -2.26 -14.01 6.66
CA GLN A 112 -0.97 -14.26 7.34
C GLN A 112 0.24 -13.92 6.46
N TRP A 113 0.20 -12.79 5.75
CA TRP A 113 1.25 -12.37 4.82
C TRP A 113 2.64 -12.31 5.44
N PHE A 114 2.78 -11.91 6.71
CA PHE A 114 4.11 -11.72 7.32
C PHE A 114 4.83 -13.03 7.59
N GLU A 115 4.10 -14.06 8.02
CA GLU A 115 4.65 -15.41 8.20
C GLU A 115 5.22 -15.95 6.88
N PHE A 116 4.48 -15.75 5.79
CA PHE A 116 4.95 -16.08 4.44
C PHE A 116 6.21 -15.30 4.05
N VAL A 117 6.20 -13.97 4.21
CA VAL A 117 7.32 -13.09 3.81
C VAL A 117 8.62 -13.39 4.56
N LYS A 118 8.53 -13.80 5.83
CA LYS A 118 9.71 -14.23 6.60
C LYS A 118 10.45 -15.40 5.93
N GLN A 119 9.72 -16.32 5.30
CA GLN A 119 10.29 -17.55 4.73
C GLN A 119 10.53 -17.45 3.22
N ALA A 120 9.61 -16.81 2.48
CA ALA A 120 9.63 -16.72 1.03
C ALA A 120 10.79 -15.87 0.48
N SER A 121 11.28 -16.22 -0.71
CA SER A 121 12.18 -15.42 -1.54
C SER A 121 11.50 -14.16 -2.09
N LEU A 122 12.28 -13.23 -2.64
CA LEU A 122 11.74 -12.02 -3.26
C LEU A 122 10.80 -12.38 -4.43
N ASP A 123 11.21 -13.30 -5.30
CA ASP A 123 10.45 -13.71 -6.48
C ASP A 123 9.12 -14.38 -6.11
N GLU A 124 9.11 -15.22 -5.06
CA GLU A 124 7.88 -15.81 -4.53
C GLU A 124 6.91 -14.75 -4.00
N VAL A 125 7.42 -13.72 -3.31
CA VAL A 125 6.59 -12.61 -2.82
C VAL A 125 6.07 -11.74 -3.97
N VAL A 126 6.90 -11.45 -4.97
CA VAL A 126 6.49 -10.70 -6.17
C VAL A 126 5.40 -11.48 -6.91
N SER A 127 5.62 -12.77 -7.18
CA SER A 127 4.65 -13.65 -7.82
C SER A 127 3.34 -13.74 -7.03
N ASP A 128 3.41 -13.78 -5.70
CA ASP A 128 2.22 -13.76 -4.86
C ASP A 128 1.40 -12.46 -5.03
N LEU A 129 2.08 -11.31 -5.05
CA LEU A 129 1.47 -9.99 -5.23
C LEU A 129 0.94 -9.76 -6.66
N GLU A 130 1.58 -10.30 -7.70
CA GLU A 130 1.09 -10.24 -9.08
C GLU A 130 -0.25 -10.99 -9.28
N ASN A 131 -0.52 -11.94 -8.38
CA ASN A 131 -1.75 -12.72 -8.36
C ASN A 131 -2.84 -12.12 -7.46
N ILE A 132 -2.65 -10.90 -6.93
CA ILE A 132 -3.70 -10.14 -6.24
C ILE A 132 -4.54 -9.37 -7.25
N ALA A 133 -5.86 -9.48 -7.09
CA ALA A 133 -6.85 -8.75 -7.86
C ALA A 133 -8.03 -8.34 -6.96
N ALA A 134 -8.66 -7.21 -7.26
CA ALA A 134 -9.97 -6.89 -6.71
C ALA A 134 -11.07 -7.74 -7.38
N SER A 135 -12.24 -7.84 -6.74
CA SER A 135 -13.41 -8.54 -7.28
C SER A 135 -13.86 -8.00 -8.65
N SER A 136 -14.62 -8.80 -9.38
CA SER A 136 -15.01 -8.52 -10.77
C SER A 136 -15.75 -7.19 -10.95
N TYR A 137 -16.49 -6.73 -9.94
CA TYR A 137 -17.16 -5.42 -9.94
C TYR A 137 -16.18 -4.28 -10.29
N TRP A 138 -14.98 -4.33 -9.71
CA TRP A 138 -13.95 -3.30 -9.87
C TRP A 138 -13.29 -3.31 -11.25
N SER A 139 -13.51 -4.33 -12.09
CA SER A 139 -13.00 -4.31 -13.49
C SER A 139 -13.68 -3.25 -14.36
N THR A 140 -14.84 -2.74 -13.91
CA THR A 140 -15.61 -1.70 -14.59
C THR A 140 -15.95 -0.53 -13.68
N HIS A 141 -15.34 -0.43 -12.50
CA HIS A 141 -15.58 0.64 -11.53
C HIS A 141 -14.30 1.08 -10.84
N PHE A 142 -14.05 2.38 -10.75
CA PHE A 142 -13.04 2.93 -9.83
C PHE A 142 -13.66 3.45 -8.53
N HIS A 143 -14.98 3.65 -8.51
CA HIS A 143 -15.79 4.08 -7.38
C HIS A 143 -17.25 3.64 -7.59
N PHE A 144 -18.04 3.58 -6.52
CA PHE A 144 -19.43 3.09 -6.56
C PHE A 144 -20.45 3.98 -7.29
N ARG A 145 -20.04 5.14 -7.81
CA ARG A 145 -21.00 6.14 -8.36
C ARG A 145 -21.27 5.97 -9.85
N GLN A 146 -20.27 5.54 -10.61
CA GLN A 146 -20.41 5.40 -12.06
C GLN A 146 -19.47 4.33 -12.59
N PRO A 147 -19.89 3.61 -13.64
CA PRO A 147 -19.04 2.67 -14.33
C PRO A 147 -17.95 3.39 -15.14
N SER A 148 -16.89 2.67 -15.44
CA SER A 148 -15.80 3.03 -16.33
C SER A 148 -15.67 2.00 -17.46
N LYS A 149 -14.75 2.26 -18.39
CA LYS A 149 -14.30 1.22 -19.32
C LYS A 149 -13.67 0.06 -18.56
N LEU A 150 -13.71 -1.12 -19.19
CA LEU A 150 -13.05 -2.32 -18.68
C LEU A 150 -11.56 -2.04 -18.45
N HIS A 151 -11.05 -2.46 -17.30
CA HIS A 151 -9.66 -2.31 -16.91
C HIS A 151 -9.20 -3.44 -15.98
N SER A 152 -7.89 -3.54 -15.80
CA SER A 152 -7.29 -4.52 -14.88
C SER A 152 -7.50 -4.12 -13.43
N THR A 153 -7.89 -5.10 -12.61
CA THR A 153 -7.96 -4.97 -11.14
C THR A 153 -6.69 -5.45 -10.44
N LYS A 154 -5.69 -5.92 -11.20
CA LYS A 154 -4.42 -6.43 -10.65
C LYS A 154 -3.51 -5.31 -10.16
N LEU A 155 -2.59 -5.65 -9.27
CA LEU A 155 -1.50 -4.75 -8.89
C LEU A 155 -0.54 -4.57 -10.08
N THR A 156 -0.09 -3.34 -10.33
CA THR A 156 0.96 -3.09 -11.35
C THR A 156 2.34 -3.35 -10.76
N LYS A 157 3.34 -3.62 -11.60
CA LYS A 157 4.73 -3.86 -11.15
C LYS A 157 5.28 -2.70 -10.34
N GLU A 158 4.99 -1.47 -10.74
CA GLU A 158 5.42 -0.26 -10.01
C GLU A 158 4.78 -0.17 -8.63
N PHE A 159 3.52 -0.61 -8.50
CA PHE A 159 2.83 -0.59 -7.22
C PHE A 159 3.27 -1.74 -6.31
N ILE A 160 3.57 -2.91 -6.87
CA ILE A 160 4.19 -4.02 -6.14
C ILE A 160 5.54 -3.57 -5.57
N GLN A 161 6.39 -2.97 -6.39
CA GLN A 161 7.65 -2.39 -5.93
C GLN A 161 7.43 -1.34 -4.83
N HIS A 162 6.42 -0.47 -4.98
CA HIS A 162 6.07 0.50 -3.94
C HIS A 162 5.73 -0.16 -2.60
N ILE A 163 4.89 -1.21 -2.59
CA ILE A 163 4.54 -1.97 -1.39
C ILE A 163 5.78 -2.63 -0.78
N LEU A 164 6.64 -3.23 -1.60
CA LEU A 164 7.85 -3.89 -1.13
C LEU A 164 8.77 -2.90 -0.40
N LEU A 165 8.99 -1.72 -0.99
CA LEU A 165 9.88 -0.70 -0.42
C LEU A 165 9.29 0.03 0.79
N ASN A 166 7.98 0.21 0.85
CA ASN A 166 7.33 1.02 1.90
C ASN A 166 6.72 0.19 3.03
N ALA A 167 6.58 -1.13 2.86
CA ALA A 167 6.07 -2.02 3.89
C ALA A 167 6.96 -3.25 4.12
N TYR A 168 7.19 -4.08 3.11
CA TYR A 168 7.74 -5.42 3.35
C TYR A 168 9.21 -5.37 3.78
N VAL A 169 10.05 -4.64 3.04
CA VAL A 169 11.47 -4.48 3.36
C VAL A 169 11.68 -3.80 4.71
N PRO A 170 11.05 -2.64 5.01
CA PRO A 170 11.20 -2.01 6.33
C PRO A 170 10.74 -2.91 7.47
N LEU A 171 9.62 -3.63 7.31
CA LEU A 171 9.11 -4.53 8.35
C LEU A 171 10.02 -5.73 8.59
N LEU A 172 10.54 -6.35 7.53
CA LEU A 172 11.52 -7.44 7.65
C LEU A 172 12.77 -6.97 8.40
N PHE A 173 13.33 -5.82 8.00
CA PHE A 173 14.52 -5.29 8.64
C PHE A 173 14.28 -4.95 10.11
N THR A 174 13.23 -4.18 10.40
CA THR A 174 12.94 -3.71 11.77
C THR A 174 12.52 -4.84 12.69
N TYR A 175 11.73 -5.80 12.21
CA TYR A 175 11.38 -6.98 13.00
C TYR A 175 12.58 -7.87 13.26
N GLY A 176 13.44 -8.10 12.25
CA GLY A 176 14.70 -8.82 12.40
C GLY A 176 15.64 -8.17 13.41
N ASP A 177 15.72 -6.84 13.41
CA ASP A 177 16.49 -6.07 14.40
C ASP A 177 15.91 -6.21 15.81
N TYR A 178 14.59 -6.05 15.94
CA TYR A 178 13.88 -6.18 17.21
C TYR A 178 14.07 -7.55 17.88
N ILE A 179 14.07 -8.64 17.09
CA ILE A 179 14.23 -10.02 17.61
C ILE A 179 15.68 -10.52 17.57
N GLY A 180 16.65 -9.68 17.18
CA GLY A 180 18.07 -10.05 17.11
C GLY A 180 18.44 -11.06 16.01
N GLN A 181 17.62 -11.18 14.96
CA GLN A 181 17.86 -12.11 13.84
C GLN A 181 18.55 -11.40 12.66
N ALA A 182 19.88 -11.46 12.63
CA ALA A 182 20.70 -10.88 11.56
C ALA A 182 20.33 -11.39 10.16
N ALA A 183 19.97 -12.68 10.03
CA ALA A 183 19.57 -13.26 8.75
C ALA A 183 18.38 -12.54 8.11
N MET A 184 17.40 -12.10 8.92
CA MET A 184 16.23 -11.38 8.42
C MET A 184 16.57 -9.94 7.99
N LYS A 185 17.49 -9.28 8.71
CA LYS A 185 18.02 -7.97 8.31
C LYS A 185 18.75 -8.07 6.97
N ASN A 186 19.64 -9.06 6.83
CA ASN A 186 20.41 -9.27 5.60
C ASN A 186 19.49 -9.57 4.43
N LYS A 187 18.48 -10.42 4.62
CA LYS A 187 17.43 -10.67 3.61
C LYS A 187 16.75 -9.39 3.12
N ALA A 188 16.40 -8.48 4.03
CA ALA A 188 15.79 -7.19 3.64
C ALA A 188 16.75 -6.31 2.81
N LEU A 189 18.04 -6.30 3.15
CA LEU A 189 19.07 -5.58 2.39
C LEU A 189 19.34 -6.21 1.03
N GLU A 190 19.38 -7.54 0.94
CA GLU A 190 19.50 -8.29 -0.31
C GLU A 190 18.32 -8.00 -1.25
N TRP A 191 17.10 -7.93 -0.70
CA TRP A 191 15.92 -7.55 -1.50
C TRP A 191 16.05 -6.14 -2.08
N LEU A 192 16.60 -5.18 -1.32
CA LEU A 192 16.87 -3.84 -1.86
C LEU A 192 17.88 -3.83 -2.99
N GLN A 193 18.87 -4.72 -2.97
CA GLN A 193 19.86 -4.83 -4.04
C GLN A 193 19.28 -5.47 -5.30
N GLN A 194 18.36 -6.44 -5.14
CA GLN A 194 17.71 -7.14 -6.26
C GLN A 194 16.60 -6.32 -6.92
N LEU A 195 15.91 -5.46 -6.16
CA LEU A 195 14.84 -4.62 -6.69
C LEU A 195 15.43 -3.51 -7.60
N PRO A 196 14.74 -3.15 -8.70
CA PRO A 196 15.20 -2.09 -9.58
C PRO A 196 15.20 -0.73 -8.87
N ALA A 197 15.98 0.22 -9.36
CA ALA A 197 15.92 1.59 -8.85
C ALA A 197 14.53 2.22 -8.99
N GLU A 198 14.14 3.03 -8.01
CA GLU A 198 12.87 3.76 -8.05
C GLU A 198 12.85 4.80 -9.18
N LYS A 199 11.70 4.96 -9.83
CA LYS A 199 11.53 5.93 -10.92
C LYS A 199 10.80 7.17 -10.44
N ASN A 200 11.53 8.23 -10.12
CA ASN A 200 10.95 9.51 -9.71
C ASN A 200 11.82 10.70 -10.14
N ASN A 201 11.28 11.92 -9.96
CA ASN A 201 11.96 13.15 -10.39
C ASN A 201 13.29 13.41 -9.66
N ILE A 202 13.49 12.85 -8.46
CA ILE A 202 14.75 12.98 -7.73
C ILE A 202 15.80 12.08 -8.39
N MET A 203 15.46 10.83 -8.72
CA MET A 203 16.37 9.94 -9.44
C MET A 203 16.76 10.50 -10.82
N LYS A 204 15.81 11.10 -11.54
CA LYS A 204 16.12 11.81 -12.81
C LYS A 204 17.14 12.94 -12.63
N ARG A 205 17.08 13.68 -11.50
CA ARG A 205 18.02 14.76 -11.21
C ARG A 205 19.43 14.25 -10.90
N TYR A 206 19.56 13.10 -10.25
CA TYR A 206 20.85 12.46 -10.01
C TYR A 206 21.41 11.87 -11.31
N ALA A 207 20.58 11.18 -12.09
CA ALA A 207 20.99 10.62 -13.38
C ALA A 207 21.52 11.70 -14.34
N HIS A 208 20.85 12.86 -14.42
CA HIS A 208 21.33 13.99 -15.23
C HIS A 208 22.69 14.56 -14.78
N ARG A 209 23.12 14.26 -13.54
CA ARG A 209 24.42 14.64 -12.99
C ARG A 209 25.45 13.49 -13.03
N GLY A 210 25.15 12.42 -13.77
CA GLY A 210 26.03 11.25 -13.91
C GLY A 210 25.90 10.20 -12.82
N TYR A 211 24.93 10.31 -11.90
CA TYR A 211 24.68 9.33 -10.85
C TYR A 211 23.39 8.55 -11.15
N GLU A 212 23.53 7.46 -11.90
CA GLU A 212 22.43 6.55 -12.19
C GLU A 212 22.35 5.44 -11.13
N ALA A 213 21.21 5.38 -10.44
CA ALA A 213 20.93 4.27 -9.53
C ALA A 213 20.44 3.07 -10.34
N THR A 214 21.03 1.90 -10.07
CA THR A 214 20.71 0.62 -10.69
C THR A 214 19.80 -0.23 -9.82
N SER A 215 19.85 -0.06 -8.50
CA SER A 215 19.06 -0.82 -7.52
C SER A 215 18.19 0.05 -6.61
N ALA A 216 17.22 -0.57 -5.95
CA ALA A 216 16.41 0.08 -4.92
C ALA A 216 17.28 0.54 -3.73
N SER A 217 18.33 -0.23 -3.39
CA SER A 217 19.31 0.14 -2.36
C SER A 217 19.94 1.51 -2.66
N GLU A 218 20.45 1.70 -3.87
CA GLU A 218 21.08 2.96 -4.29
C GLU A 218 20.07 4.11 -4.37
N SER A 219 18.91 3.86 -4.97
CA SER A 219 17.88 4.90 -5.06
C SER A 219 17.33 5.33 -3.70
N GLN A 220 17.15 4.40 -2.75
CA GLN A 220 16.78 4.72 -1.36
C GLN A 220 17.87 5.53 -0.65
N ALA A 221 19.15 5.19 -0.83
CA ALA A 221 20.26 5.97 -0.30
C ALA A 221 20.28 7.41 -0.85
N LEU A 222 20.11 7.57 -2.17
CA LEU A 222 20.03 8.88 -2.82
C LEU A 222 18.78 9.68 -2.39
N LEU A 223 17.64 9.02 -2.21
CA LEU A 223 16.44 9.66 -1.69
C LEU A 223 16.62 10.14 -0.25
N HIS A 224 17.25 9.33 0.60
CA HIS A 224 17.59 9.71 1.96
C HIS A 224 18.54 10.91 1.99
N LEU A 225 19.61 10.85 1.20
CA LEU A 225 20.57 11.95 1.01
C LEU A 225 19.86 13.23 0.57
N TYR A 226 19.00 13.14 -0.46
CA TYR A 226 18.25 14.29 -0.96
C TYR A 226 17.32 14.89 0.09
N LYS A 227 16.56 14.06 0.81
CA LYS A 227 15.58 14.49 1.81
C LYS A 227 16.23 15.15 3.03
N ASN A 228 17.36 14.62 3.49
CA ASN A 228 17.99 15.07 4.73
C ASN A 228 19.06 16.15 4.51
N TYR A 229 19.68 16.19 3.33
CA TYR A 229 20.75 17.13 3.02
C TYR A 229 20.43 18.05 1.83
N CYS A 230 20.29 17.52 0.61
CA CYS A 230 20.26 18.35 -0.59
C CYS A 230 19.06 19.31 -0.62
N SER A 231 17.87 18.84 -0.29
CA SER A 231 16.65 19.66 -0.25
C SER A 231 16.67 20.73 0.84
N ARG A 232 17.52 20.55 1.87
CA ARG A 232 17.73 21.50 2.97
C ARG A 232 18.99 22.35 2.80
N LYS A 233 19.71 22.21 1.68
CA LYS A 233 20.99 22.89 1.38
C LYS A 233 22.09 22.65 2.43
N LYS A 234 22.09 21.49 3.08
CA LYS A 234 23.10 21.11 4.11
C LYS A 234 24.36 20.46 3.50
N CYS A 235 24.96 21.11 2.50
CA CYS A 235 26.09 20.51 1.77
C CYS A 235 27.34 20.35 2.64
N LEU A 236 27.59 21.28 3.56
CA LEU A 236 28.73 21.24 4.50
C LEU A 236 28.58 20.14 5.58
N ASP A 237 27.35 19.78 5.94
CA ASP A 237 27.06 18.68 6.88
C ASP A 237 27.09 17.29 6.19
N CYS A 238 27.09 17.28 4.86
CA CYS A 238 27.03 16.06 4.07
C CYS A 238 28.44 15.60 3.71
N ALA A 239 28.84 14.36 4.06
CA ALA A 239 30.17 13.85 3.70
C ALA A 239 30.50 13.95 2.19
N ILE A 240 29.51 13.71 1.32
CA ILE A 240 29.67 13.85 -0.13
C ILE A 240 29.77 15.34 -0.52
N GLY A 241 28.88 16.18 0.00
CA GLY A 241 28.85 17.61 -0.30
C GLY A 241 30.11 18.34 0.17
N TYR A 242 30.56 18.05 1.39
CA TYR A 242 31.78 18.57 1.99
C TYR A 242 33.00 18.22 1.12
N ARG A 243 33.12 16.96 0.69
CA ARG A 243 34.23 16.51 -0.17
C ARG A 243 34.22 17.22 -1.53
N ILE A 244 33.06 17.43 -2.15
CA ILE A 244 32.96 18.16 -3.42
C ILE A 244 33.35 19.65 -3.26
N LEU A 245 33.01 20.27 -2.13
CA LEU A 245 33.26 21.70 -1.90
C LEU A 245 34.67 22.00 -1.39
N SER A 246 35.32 21.05 -0.71
CA SER A 246 36.61 21.28 -0.04
C SER A 246 37.83 20.96 -0.91
N GLY A 247 37.64 20.35 -2.08
CA GLY A 247 38.73 19.89 -2.95
C GLY A 247 39.25 18.51 -2.58
#